data_AF-A0A5B8L2K7-F1
#
_entry.id   AF-A0A5B8L2K7-F1
#
_cell.length_a   1.000
_cell.length_b   1.000
_cell.length_c   1.000
_cell.angle_alpha   90.00
_cell.angle_beta   90.00
_cell.angle_gamma   90.00
#
_symmetry.space_group_name_H-M   'P 1'
#
loop_
_entity.id
_entity.type
_entity.pdbx_description
1 polymer ?
#
loop_
_entity_poly.entity_id
_entity_poly.type
_entity_poly.pdbx_seq_one_letter_code
_entity_poly.pdbx_strand_id
1 'polypeptide(L)'
;MPIPESDFIEFLELCDVTDRHTERECARYLEHAVVGLLDRTPHWIGSLTFEQRSPYGRSDFMIVAELMSDMGTRERIVDIWELKAPQCPIMQSDSQLQRFRPSQDLVSAETQLIHYVYQAQRDGDLQERWQIRRPQNIRAGGIIIGRDGRWLGGGDAEQNRLAEESFEKRSEWLYRPSAIRVKTWDRVLDILKPQEGVSG
;
A
#
# COMPACT_ATOMS: atom_id res chain seq x y z
N MET A 1 -1.36 -14.20 -4.85
CA MET A 1 -1.31 -15.43 -5.66
C MET A 1 -0.55 -15.09 -6.92
N PRO A 2 0.23 -16.02 -7.49
CA PRO A 2 0.88 -15.78 -8.77
C PRO A 2 -0.16 -15.42 -9.84
N ILE A 3 0.17 -14.48 -10.72
CA ILE A 3 -0.65 -14.11 -11.89
C ILE A 3 -0.06 -14.72 -13.17
N PRO A 4 -0.80 -14.76 -14.29
CA PRO A 4 -0.24 -15.17 -15.57
C PRO A 4 1.03 -14.39 -15.92
N GLU A 5 1.98 -15.04 -16.59
CA GLU A 5 3.27 -14.43 -16.94
C GLU A 5 3.11 -13.17 -17.81
N SER A 6 2.16 -13.16 -18.74
CA SER A 6 1.82 -11.99 -19.55
C SER A 6 1.42 -10.79 -18.70
N ASP A 7 0.58 -11.03 -17.70
CA ASP A 7 0.03 -9.99 -16.83
C ASP A 7 1.13 -9.46 -15.90
N PHE A 8 2.03 -10.35 -15.46
CA PHE A 8 3.21 -9.98 -14.69
C PHE A 8 4.18 -9.10 -15.48
N ILE A 9 4.45 -9.45 -16.74
CA ILE A 9 5.30 -8.65 -17.63
C ILE A 9 4.68 -7.27 -17.85
N GLU A 10 3.39 -7.20 -18.16
CA GLU A 10 2.68 -5.92 -18.34
C GLU A 10 2.72 -5.07 -17.06
N PHE A 11 2.54 -5.69 -15.89
CA PHE A 11 2.63 -5.00 -14.61
C PHE A 11 4.03 -4.45 -14.35
N LEU A 12 5.07 -5.24 -14.61
CA LEU A 12 6.47 -4.83 -14.49
C LEU A 12 6.76 -3.64 -15.42
N GLU A 13 6.33 -3.72 -16.69
CA GLU A 13 6.48 -2.64 -17.67
C GLU A 13 5.83 -1.34 -17.18
N LEU A 14 4.60 -1.40 -16.67
CA LEU A 14 3.90 -0.24 -16.11
C LEU A 14 4.65 0.41 -14.96
N CYS A 15 5.28 -0.40 -14.11
CA CYS A 15 6.07 0.10 -12.99
C CYS A 15 7.44 0.66 -13.42
N ASP A 16 7.93 0.30 -14.61
CA ASP A 16 9.22 0.77 -15.15
C ASP A 16 9.11 2.03 -16.02
N VAL A 17 7.90 2.39 -16.47
CA VAL A 17 7.61 3.66 -17.17
C VAL A 17 8.22 4.85 -16.42
N THR A 18 8.80 5.80 -17.15
CA THR A 18 9.53 6.95 -16.59
C THR A 18 8.94 8.32 -16.94
N ASP A 19 8.02 8.40 -17.90
CA ASP A 19 7.51 9.65 -18.48
C ASP A 19 6.08 10.01 -18.03
N ARG A 20 5.41 9.11 -17.30
CA ARG A 20 4.07 9.34 -16.74
C ARG A 20 3.86 8.55 -15.45
N HIS A 21 2.87 8.96 -14.67
CA HIS A 21 2.40 8.24 -13.50
C HIS A 21 1.41 7.16 -13.90
N THR A 22 1.65 5.91 -13.47
CA THR A 22 0.86 4.73 -13.84
C THR A 22 0.08 4.11 -12.67
N GLU A 23 -0.15 4.89 -11.60
CA GLU A 23 -0.79 4.42 -10.35
C GLU A 23 -2.10 3.67 -10.58
N ARG A 24 -2.99 4.21 -11.43
CA ARG A 24 -4.30 3.61 -11.71
C ARG A 24 -4.18 2.31 -12.49
N GLU A 25 -3.29 2.26 -13.46
CA GLU A 25 -3.01 1.08 -14.26
C GLU A 25 -2.37 -0.02 -13.41
N CYS A 26 -1.50 0.32 -12.46
CA CYS A 26 -0.91 -0.61 -11.51
C CYS A 26 -1.93 -1.12 -10.47
N ALA A 27 -2.87 -0.27 -10.04
CA ALA A 27 -3.86 -0.61 -9.01
C ALA A 27 -4.70 -1.85 -9.37
N ARG A 28 -4.97 -2.11 -10.65
CA ARG A 28 -5.77 -3.28 -11.09
C ARG A 28 -5.15 -4.61 -10.68
N TYR A 29 -3.83 -4.70 -10.51
CA TYR A 29 -3.16 -5.94 -10.11
C TYR A 29 -3.26 -6.24 -8.61
N LEU A 30 -3.70 -5.27 -7.79
CA LEU A 30 -3.75 -5.42 -6.33
C LEU A 30 -4.78 -6.46 -5.89
N GLU A 31 -5.78 -6.77 -6.70
CA GLU A 31 -6.75 -7.84 -6.40
C GLU A 31 -6.08 -9.21 -6.23
N HIS A 32 -4.97 -9.44 -6.94
CA HIS A 32 -4.20 -10.67 -6.85
C HIS A 32 -3.23 -10.69 -5.65
N ALA A 33 -2.95 -9.50 -5.08
CA ALA A 33 -1.95 -9.29 -4.03
C ALA A 33 -2.55 -9.26 -2.61
N VAL A 34 -3.88 -9.30 -2.48
CA VAL A 34 -4.64 -9.10 -1.22
C VAL A 34 -4.06 -9.88 -0.04
N VAL A 35 -3.76 -11.17 -0.22
CA VAL A 35 -3.24 -12.03 0.87
C VAL A 35 -1.89 -11.54 1.40
N GLY A 36 -1.02 -11.00 0.53
CA GLY A 36 0.28 -10.45 0.93
C GLY A 36 0.21 -8.99 1.43
N LEU A 37 -0.93 -8.34 1.24
CA LEU A 37 -1.18 -7.00 1.78
C LEU A 37 -1.76 -7.07 3.20
N LEU A 38 -2.52 -8.09 3.55
CA LEU A 38 -3.07 -8.28 4.90
C LEU A 38 -1.99 -8.68 5.93
N ASP A 39 -2.22 -8.39 7.21
CA ASP A 39 -1.27 -8.66 8.29
C ASP A 39 -1.30 -10.13 8.73
N ARG A 40 -2.39 -10.82 8.39
CA ARG A 40 -2.68 -12.21 8.70
C ARG A 40 -3.31 -12.87 7.49
N THR A 41 -3.17 -14.18 7.40
CA THR A 41 -3.88 -14.97 6.40
C THR A 41 -5.39 -14.83 6.63
N PRO A 42 -6.16 -14.33 5.65
CA PRO A 42 -7.60 -14.21 5.79
C PRO A 42 -8.27 -15.57 5.75
N HIS A 43 -9.32 -15.74 6.56
CA HIS A 43 -10.24 -16.86 6.41
C HIS A 43 -11.14 -16.68 5.19
N TRP A 44 -11.49 -15.42 4.91
CA TRP A 44 -12.33 -15.02 3.79
C TRP A 44 -11.96 -13.61 3.33
N ILE A 45 -12.02 -13.40 2.01
CA ILE A 45 -11.90 -12.09 1.38
C ILE A 45 -13.27 -11.78 0.79
N GLY A 46 -13.84 -10.65 1.19
CA GLY A 46 -15.22 -10.31 0.88
C GLY A 46 -15.40 -9.42 -0.32
N SER A 47 -15.01 -8.16 -0.16
CA SER A 47 -15.10 -7.18 -1.23
C SER A 47 -13.80 -6.41 -1.36
N LEU A 48 -13.41 -6.20 -2.60
CA LEU A 48 -12.36 -5.28 -2.99
C LEU A 48 -13.06 -4.06 -3.58
N THR A 49 -12.77 -2.89 -3.03
CA THR A 49 -13.37 -1.65 -3.52
C THR A 49 -12.25 -0.73 -3.96
N PHE A 50 -12.33 -0.32 -5.22
CA PHE A 50 -11.48 0.71 -5.78
C PHE A 50 -12.25 2.01 -5.83
N GLU A 51 -11.53 3.12 -5.65
CA GLU A 51 -12.04 4.46 -5.92
C GLU A 51 -13.32 4.85 -5.13
N GLN A 52 -13.43 4.44 -3.86
CA GLN A 52 -14.60 4.78 -3.04
C GLN A 52 -14.61 6.28 -2.72
N ARG A 53 -15.68 6.96 -3.14
CA ARG A 53 -15.87 8.40 -2.90
C ARG A 53 -16.18 8.71 -1.44
N SER A 54 -15.65 9.84 -0.99
CA SER A 54 -15.70 10.38 0.36
C SER A 54 -15.69 11.92 0.30
N PRO A 55 -16.18 12.66 1.31
CA PRO A 55 -16.05 14.13 1.35
C PRO A 55 -14.59 14.64 1.33
N TYR A 56 -13.62 13.79 1.66
CA TYR A 56 -12.18 14.11 1.66
C TYR A 56 -11.44 13.61 0.42
N GLY A 57 -12.17 13.06 -0.56
CA GLY A 57 -11.61 12.58 -1.81
C GLY A 57 -12.07 11.17 -2.14
N ARG A 58 -11.15 10.35 -2.61
CA ARG A 58 -11.46 9.04 -3.17
C ARG A 58 -10.40 8.08 -2.67
N SER A 59 -10.79 7.10 -1.85
CA SER A 59 -9.83 6.09 -1.41
C SER A 59 -9.49 5.18 -2.57
N ASP A 60 -8.21 4.89 -2.74
CA ASP A 60 -7.74 4.19 -3.92
C ASP A 60 -8.08 2.70 -3.87
N PHE A 61 -7.83 2.05 -2.73
CA PHE A 61 -8.04 0.62 -2.59
C PHE A 61 -8.46 0.23 -1.16
N MET A 62 -9.45 -0.64 -1.04
CA MET A 62 -9.92 -1.14 0.25
C MET A 62 -10.16 -2.64 0.18
N ILE A 63 -9.73 -3.34 1.23
CA ILE A 63 -9.88 -4.78 1.38
C ILE A 63 -10.83 -5.04 2.55
N VAL A 64 -11.99 -5.64 2.28
CA VAL A 64 -12.87 -6.18 3.32
C VAL A 64 -12.58 -7.67 3.46
N ALA A 65 -12.19 -8.10 4.66
CA ALA A 65 -11.81 -9.49 4.93
C ALA A 65 -12.26 -9.95 6.32
N GLU A 66 -12.30 -11.26 6.52
CA GLU A 66 -12.44 -11.87 7.84
C GLU A 66 -11.10 -12.45 8.28
N LEU A 67 -10.59 -11.94 9.41
CA LEU A 67 -9.35 -12.37 10.03
C LEU A 67 -9.65 -13.05 11.37
N MET A 68 -8.74 -13.92 11.80
CA MET A 68 -8.75 -14.46 13.16
C MET A 68 -8.09 -13.47 14.11
N SER A 69 -8.81 -13.05 15.15
CA SER A 69 -8.27 -12.26 16.25
C SER A 69 -7.30 -13.09 17.10
N ASP A 70 -6.54 -12.43 17.98
CA ASP A 70 -5.64 -13.11 18.91
C ASP A 70 -6.37 -14.01 19.92
N MET A 71 -7.67 -13.77 20.12
CA MET A 71 -8.54 -14.57 20.98
C MET A 71 -9.21 -15.74 20.23
N GLY A 72 -8.83 -15.97 18.97
CA GLY A 72 -9.41 -17.04 18.16
C GLY A 72 -10.84 -16.75 17.67
N THR A 73 -11.28 -15.49 17.67
CA THR A 73 -12.58 -15.10 17.13
C THR A 73 -12.45 -14.56 15.71
N ARG A 74 -13.43 -14.86 14.85
CA ARG A 74 -13.50 -14.25 13.52
C ARG A 74 -13.96 -12.80 13.63
N GLU A 75 -13.18 -11.90 13.07
CA GLU A 75 -13.52 -10.48 13.01
C GLU A 75 -13.45 -10.01 11.57
N ARG A 76 -14.52 -9.35 11.13
CA ARG A 76 -14.52 -8.65 9.86
C ARG A 76 -13.81 -7.32 10.01
N ILE A 77 -12.89 -7.04 9.08
CA ILE A 77 -12.07 -5.84 9.05
C ILE A 77 -12.12 -5.18 7.67
N VAL A 78 -11.75 -3.91 7.64
CA VAL A 78 -11.50 -3.16 6.40
C VAL A 78 -10.11 -2.55 6.51
N ASP A 79 -9.21 -2.97 5.63
CA ASP A 79 -7.90 -2.34 5.46
C ASP A 79 -7.98 -1.36 4.29
N ILE A 80 -7.78 -0.08 4.58
CA ILE A 80 -7.74 0.99 3.58
C ILE A 80 -6.29 1.21 3.14
N TRP A 81 -6.07 1.29 1.84
CA TRP A 81 -4.77 1.52 1.22
C TRP A 81 -4.81 2.78 0.36
N GLU A 82 -3.81 3.63 0.53
CA GLU A 82 -3.54 4.77 -0.35
C GLU A 82 -2.47 4.38 -1.37
N LEU A 83 -2.68 4.74 -2.62
CA LEU A 83 -1.76 4.42 -3.70
C LEU A 83 -1.08 5.71 -4.18
N LYS A 84 0.18 5.56 -4.58
CA LYS A 84 0.94 6.56 -5.32
C LYS A 84 1.70 5.85 -6.43
N ALA A 85 2.01 6.58 -7.50
CA ALA A 85 2.64 5.99 -8.67
C ALA A 85 3.99 5.30 -8.34
N PRO A 86 4.37 4.24 -9.07
CA PRO A 86 5.72 3.66 -8.99
C PRO A 86 6.83 4.67 -9.27
N GLN A 87 6.52 5.73 -10.01
CA GLN A 87 7.45 6.79 -10.37
C GLN A 87 7.66 7.83 -9.26
N CYS A 88 6.80 7.86 -8.24
CA CYS A 88 6.92 8.81 -7.14
C CYS A 88 8.14 8.46 -6.26
N PRO A 89 9.04 9.41 -5.97
CA PRO A 89 10.08 9.19 -5.00
C PRO A 89 9.47 9.04 -3.60
N ILE A 90 10.06 8.19 -2.78
CA ILE A 90 9.58 7.94 -1.40
C ILE A 90 10.15 9.00 -0.46
N MET A 91 11.40 9.38 -0.70
CA MET A 91 12.15 10.36 0.06
C MET A 91 12.63 11.48 -0.87
N GLN A 92 13.06 12.58 -0.28
CA GLN A 92 13.69 13.70 -1.00
C GLN A 92 14.84 14.25 -0.15
N SER A 93 15.87 14.77 -0.83
CA SER A 93 16.93 15.49 -0.14
C SER A 93 16.35 16.77 0.47
N ASP A 94 16.61 17.00 1.74
CA ASP A 94 16.60 18.35 2.26
C ASP A 94 17.85 19.04 1.70
N SER A 95 17.78 20.34 1.45
CA SER A 95 18.82 21.17 0.81
C SER A 95 20.22 21.11 1.46
N GLN A 96 20.35 20.43 2.62
CA GLN A 96 21.60 20.13 3.30
C GLN A 96 22.05 18.70 2.94
N LEU A 97 23.29 18.59 2.42
CA LEU A 97 23.92 17.33 2.06
C LEU A 97 23.81 16.35 3.24
N GLN A 98 23.11 15.23 3.04
CA GLN A 98 22.89 14.11 3.98
C GLN A 98 21.67 14.18 4.92
N ARG A 99 20.70 15.06 4.69
CA ARG A 99 19.39 14.95 5.35
C ARG A 99 18.32 14.55 4.34
N PHE A 100 17.60 13.48 4.65
CA PHE A 100 16.48 13.01 3.85
C PHE A 100 15.18 13.19 4.63
N ARG A 101 14.13 13.58 3.91
CA ARG A 101 12.78 13.75 4.44
C ARG A 101 11.80 13.00 3.54
N PRO A 102 10.60 12.62 4.02
CA PRO A 102 9.59 12.05 3.15
C PRO A 102 9.31 12.99 1.97
N SER A 103 9.04 12.41 0.81
CA SER A 103 8.59 13.17 -0.35
C SER A 103 7.23 13.82 -0.08
N GLN A 104 6.87 14.82 -0.88
CA GLN A 104 5.55 15.43 -0.78
C GLN A 104 4.44 14.40 -1.08
N ASP A 105 4.68 13.47 -2.00
CA ASP A 105 3.76 12.39 -2.34
C ASP A 105 3.51 11.46 -1.14
N LEU A 106 4.56 11.08 -0.41
CA LEU A 106 4.43 10.26 0.79
C LEU A 106 3.67 11.00 1.90
N VAL A 107 3.98 12.27 2.15
CA VAL A 107 3.25 13.07 3.16
C VAL A 107 1.78 13.26 2.78
N SER A 108 1.50 13.47 1.49
CA SER A 108 0.13 13.53 0.98
C SER A 108 -0.60 12.20 1.23
N ALA A 109 0.03 11.09 0.87
CA ALA A 109 -0.56 9.77 1.04
C ALA A 109 -0.88 9.43 2.50
N GLU A 110 0.04 9.76 3.42
CA GLU A 110 -0.18 9.63 4.87
C GLU A 110 -1.43 10.40 5.33
N THR A 111 -1.55 11.65 4.89
CA THR A 111 -2.64 12.54 5.26
C THR A 111 -3.98 12.01 4.72
N GLN A 112 -4.00 11.58 3.46
CA GLN A 112 -5.19 11.02 2.80
C GLN A 112 -5.65 9.74 3.51
N LEU A 113 -4.73 8.81 3.76
CA LEU A 113 -5.03 7.55 4.44
C LEU A 113 -5.67 7.76 5.82
N ILE A 114 -5.10 8.67 6.63
CA ILE A 114 -5.62 9.01 7.96
C ILE A 114 -7.06 9.54 7.86
N HIS A 115 -7.32 10.45 6.92
CA HIS A 115 -8.65 11.02 6.73
C HIS A 115 -9.67 9.97 6.26
N TYR A 116 -9.29 9.08 5.35
CA TYR A 116 -10.18 8.02 4.86
C TYR A 116 -10.57 7.05 5.96
N VAL A 117 -9.61 6.61 6.77
CA VAL A 117 -9.88 5.74 7.93
C VAL A 117 -10.77 6.45 8.94
N TYR A 118 -10.41 7.68 9.33
CA TYR A 118 -11.17 8.45 10.32
C TYR A 118 -12.63 8.64 9.89
N GLN A 119 -12.87 8.93 8.61
CA GLN A 119 -14.22 9.10 8.10
C GLN A 119 -14.99 7.77 8.04
N ALA A 120 -14.39 6.71 7.50
CA ALA A 120 -15.04 5.41 7.39
C ALA A 120 -15.44 4.85 8.77
N GLN A 121 -14.63 5.11 9.80
CA GLN A 121 -14.95 4.79 11.21
C GLN A 121 -16.16 5.54 11.78
N ARG A 122 -16.64 6.61 11.12
CA ARG A 122 -17.77 7.43 11.56
C ARG A 122 -18.96 7.36 10.61
N ASP A 123 -18.80 6.67 9.50
CA ASP A 123 -19.83 6.46 8.48
C ASP A 123 -20.61 5.17 8.80
N GLY A 124 -21.78 5.33 9.40
CA GLY A 124 -22.65 4.21 9.79
C GLY A 124 -23.14 3.39 8.60
N ASP A 125 -23.41 4.05 7.46
CA ASP A 125 -23.90 3.39 6.25
C ASP A 125 -22.81 2.52 5.63
N LEU A 126 -21.55 2.99 5.63
CA LEU A 126 -20.40 2.18 5.20
C LEU A 126 -20.15 1.01 6.15
N GLN A 127 -20.22 1.23 7.46
CA GLN A 127 -20.06 0.17 8.46
C GLN A 127 -21.12 -0.92 8.30
N GLU A 128 -22.39 -0.55 8.12
CA GLU A 128 -23.47 -1.49 7.87
C GLU A 128 -23.26 -2.26 6.57
N ARG A 129 -22.92 -1.57 5.47
CA ARG A 129 -22.65 -2.18 4.16
C ARG A 129 -21.53 -3.21 4.22
N TRP A 130 -20.46 -2.92 4.96
CA TRP A 130 -19.34 -3.85 5.13
C TRP A 130 -19.55 -4.83 6.29
N GLN A 131 -20.67 -4.73 7.02
CA GLN A 131 -21.01 -5.53 8.19
C GLN A 131 -19.93 -5.45 9.29
N ILE A 132 -19.34 -4.25 9.45
CA ILE A 132 -18.37 -3.95 10.48
C ILE A 132 -19.10 -3.59 11.78
N ARG A 133 -18.90 -4.41 12.80
CA ARG A 133 -19.54 -4.22 14.12
C ARG A 133 -18.83 -3.22 15.02
N ARG A 134 -17.53 -3.02 14.80
CA ARG A 134 -16.67 -2.16 15.61
C ARG A 134 -15.92 -1.22 14.69
N PRO A 135 -16.04 0.12 14.84
CA PRO A 135 -15.29 1.06 14.03
C PRO A 135 -13.78 0.79 14.00
N GLN A 136 -13.20 0.29 15.09
CA GLN A 136 -11.78 -0.04 15.20
C GLN A 136 -11.32 -1.15 14.24
N ASN A 137 -12.26 -1.88 13.65
CA ASN A 137 -11.95 -2.87 12.61
C ASN A 137 -11.76 -2.24 11.22
N ILE A 138 -12.01 -0.95 11.07
CA ILE A 138 -11.59 -0.17 9.90
C ILE A 138 -10.22 0.42 10.22
N ARG A 139 -9.21 0.03 9.47
CA ARG A 139 -7.79 0.24 9.78
C ARG A 139 -7.08 0.92 8.61
N ALA A 140 -6.01 1.61 8.95
CA ALA A 140 -5.02 2.04 7.97
C ALA A 140 -4.22 0.81 7.54
N GLY A 141 -4.58 0.24 6.39
CA GLY A 141 -3.88 -0.90 5.81
C GLY A 141 -2.44 -0.52 5.44
N GLY A 142 -2.29 0.59 4.72
CA GLY A 142 -0.98 1.09 4.35
C GLY A 142 -0.95 2.04 3.16
N ILE A 143 0.26 2.28 2.66
CA ILE A 143 0.57 3.08 1.48
C ILE A 143 1.39 2.21 0.53
N ILE A 144 1.07 2.24 -0.77
CA ILE A 144 1.91 1.66 -1.82
C ILE A 144 2.46 2.80 -2.68
N ILE A 145 3.78 2.96 -2.71
CA ILE A 145 4.46 4.11 -3.36
C ILE A 145 5.85 3.72 -3.85
N GLY A 146 6.22 4.21 -5.03
CA GLY A 146 7.60 4.15 -5.51
C GLY A 146 8.10 2.73 -5.83
N ARG A 147 9.41 2.64 -6.11
CA ARG A 147 10.14 1.41 -6.40
C ARG A 147 11.35 1.28 -5.50
N ASP A 148 11.74 0.04 -5.20
CA ASP A 148 13.01 -0.29 -4.59
C ASP A 148 14.14 0.27 -5.48
N GLY A 149 15.16 0.88 -4.86
CA GLY A 149 16.26 1.50 -5.58
C GLY A 149 15.95 2.87 -6.23
N ARG A 150 14.70 3.34 -6.19
CA ARG A 150 14.31 4.72 -6.57
C ARG A 150 13.72 5.47 -5.38
N TRP A 151 14.46 5.45 -4.26
CA TRP A 151 14.08 6.17 -3.05
C TRP A 151 14.04 7.69 -3.25
N LEU A 152 14.92 8.20 -4.13
CA LEU A 152 15.04 9.62 -4.46
C LEU A 152 14.78 9.88 -5.95
N GLY A 153 14.27 11.08 -6.26
CA GLY A 153 14.21 11.58 -7.63
C GLY A 153 15.59 12.02 -8.13
N GLY A 154 16.35 11.10 -8.73
CA GLY A 154 17.65 11.39 -9.35
C GLY A 154 18.87 11.31 -8.42
N GLY A 155 18.76 10.63 -7.28
CA GLY A 155 19.91 10.37 -6.40
C GLY A 155 20.84 9.26 -6.94
N ASP A 156 22.11 9.31 -6.56
CA ASP A 156 23.05 8.21 -6.83
C ASP A 156 22.79 6.99 -5.91
N ALA A 157 23.55 5.91 -6.10
CA ALA A 157 23.36 4.67 -5.33
C ALA A 157 23.58 4.86 -3.82
N GLU A 158 24.56 5.68 -3.43
CA GLU A 158 24.86 5.93 -2.02
C GLU A 158 23.78 6.80 -1.38
N GLN A 159 23.31 7.83 -2.11
CA GLN A 159 22.20 8.66 -1.66
C GLN A 159 20.90 7.86 -1.50
N ASN A 160 20.59 6.95 -2.43
CA ASN A 160 19.42 6.07 -2.30
C ASN A 160 19.54 5.16 -1.08
N ARG A 161 20.72 4.58 -0.83
CA ARG A 161 21.00 3.76 0.36
C ARG A 161 20.78 4.54 1.66
N LEU A 162 21.31 5.76 1.75
CA LEU A 162 21.12 6.62 2.93
C LEU A 162 19.66 7.10 3.10
N ALA A 163 18.95 7.30 1.98
CA ALA A 163 17.54 7.65 2.00
C ALA A 163 16.68 6.47 2.50
N GLU A 164 17.00 5.25 2.07
CA GLU A 164 16.40 4.01 2.56
C GLU A 164 16.60 3.86 4.08
N GLU A 165 17.83 3.99 4.58
CA GLU A 165 18.12 3.95 6.02
C GLU A 165 17.34 5.02 6.81
N SER A 166 17.18 6.21 6.23
CA SER A 166 16.41 7.29 6.84
C SER A 166 14.92 6.96 6.88
N PHE A 167 14.41 6.32 5.82
CA PHE A 167 13.04 5.84 5.76
C PHE A 167 12.79 4.70 6.75
N GLU A 168 13.73 3.75 6.91
CA GLU A 168 13.62 2.67 7.89
C GLU A 168 13.45 3.20 9.31
N LYS A 169 14.24 4.22 9.68
CA LYS A 169 14.08 4.93 10.97
C LYS A 169 12.68 5.55 11.08
N ARG A 170 12.20 6.22 10.03
CA ARG A 170 10.83 6.78 10.02
C ARG A 170 9.78 5.68 10.22
N SER A 171 9.96 4.54 9.56
CA SER A 171 9.03 3.41 9.63
C SER A 171 8.97 2.82 11.03
N GLU A 172 10.12 2.66 11.68
CA GLU A 172 10.21 2.19 13.06
C GLU A 172 9.51 3.13 14.05
N TRP A 173 9.73 4.44 13.92
CA TRP A 173 9.25 5.42 14.90
C TRP A 173 7.82 5.90 14.66
N LEU A 174 7.35 5.93 13.40
CA LEU A 174 6.04 6.52 13.05
C LEU A 174 5.04 5.49 12.55
N TYR A 175 5.43 4.57 11.66
CA TYR A 175 4.47 3.69 11.01
C TYR A 175 4.18 2.41 11.80
N ARG A 176 5.23 1.74 12.29
CA ARG A 176 5.12 0.49 13.03
C ARG A 176 4.22 0.61 14.28
N PRO A 177 4.31 1.67 15.12
CA PRO A 177 3.43 1.82 16.28
C PRO A 177 1.96 2.02 15.90
N SER A 178 1.69 2.57 14.72
CA SER A 178 0.34 2.77 14.19
C SER A 178 -0.13 1.63 13.27
N ALA A 179 0.66 0.56 13.15
CA ALA A 179 0.42 -0.56 12.23
C ALA A 179 0.22 -0.14 10.76
N ILE A 180 0.70 1.04 10.37
CA ILE A 180 0.66 1.50 8.98
C ILE A 180 1.80 0.82 8.24
N ARG A 181 1.51 0.21 7.08
CA ARG A 181 2.53 -0.42 6.24
C ARG A 181 2.82 0.47 5.05
N VAL A 182 4.08 0.82 4.84
CA VAL A 182 4.48 1.47 3.59
C VAL A 182 5.25 0.45 2.77
N LYS A 183 4.75 0.16 1.57
CA LYS A 183 5.29 -0.83 0.64
C LYS A 183 5.65 -0.15 -0.68
N THR A 184 6.65 -0.68 -1.36
CA THR A 184 6.95 -0.32 -2.75
C THR A 184 6.16 -1.21 -3.70
N TRP A 185 6.07 -0.80 -4.96
CA TRP A 185 5.46 -1.63 -6.00
C TRP A 185 6.26 -2.90 -6.28
N ASP A 186 7.57 -2.93 -5.99
CA ASP A 186 8.39 -4.17 -6.05
C ASP A 186 7.90 -5.22 -5.07
N ARG A 187 7.47 -4.83 -3.87
CA ARG A 187 6.86 -5.78 -2.93
C ARG A 187 5.56 -6.37 -3.45
N VAL A 188 4.81 -5.62 -4.25
CA VAL A 188 3.61 -6.14 -4.92
C VAL A 188 4.02 -7.10 -6.03
N LEU A 189 4.99 -6.74 -6.86
CA LEU A 189 5.57 -7.62 -7.89
C LEU A 189 6.05 -8.94 -7.28
N ASP A 190 6.79 -8.90 -6.16
CA ASP A 190 7.26 -10.10 -5.47
C ASP A 190 6.11 -11.03 -5.04
N ILE A 191 4.99 -10.48 -4.56
CA ILE A 191 3.79 -11.26 -4.16
C ILE A 191 3.13 -11.93 -5.37
N LEU A 192 3.20 -11.30 -6.54
CA LEU A 192 2.51 -11.72 -7.77
C LEU A 192 3.40 -12.52 -8.72
N LYS A 193 4.70 -12.59 -8.45
CA LYS A 193 5.69 -13.23 -9.32
C LYS A 193 5.24 -14.67 -9.65
N PRO A 194 5.20 -15.05 -10.95
CA PRO A 194 4.97 -16.42 -11.35
C PRO A 194 5.95 -17.35 -10.66
N GLN A 195 5.48 -18.47 -10.12
CA GLN A 195 6.39 -19.50 -9.64
C GLN A 195 7.04 -20.14 -10.86
N GLU A 196 8.37 -20.08 -10.95
CA GLU A 196 9.10 -20.86 -11.95
C GLU A 196 8.69 -22.32 -11.80
N GLY A 197 8.20 -22.91 -12.90
CA GLY A 197 7.66 -24.25 -12.89
C GLY A 197 8.65 -25.22 -12.27
N VAL A 198 8.25 -25.85 -11.17
CA VAL A 198 8.70 -27.21 -10.87
C VAL A 198 8.21 -28.04 -12.05
N SER A 199 9.08 -28.17 -13.05
CA SER A 199 8.89 -29.07 -14.17
C SER A 199 8.95 -30.48 -13.59
N GLY A 200 7.78 -30.99 -13.19
CA GLY A 200 7.56 -32.38 -12.80
C GLY A 200 7.23 -33.23 -14.01
#